data_AF-A0A9D5K8U0-F1
#
_entry.id   AF-A0A9D5K8U0-F1
#
_cell.length_a   1.000
_cell.length_b   1.000
_cell.length_c   1.000
_cell.angle_alpha   90.00
_cell.angle_beta   90.00
_cell.angle_gamma   90.00
#
_symmetry.space_group_name_H-M   'P 1'
#
loop_
_entity.id
_entity.type
_entity.pdbx_description
1 polymer ?
#
loop_
_entity_poly.entity_id
_entity_poly.type
_entity_poly.pdbx_seq_one_letter_code
_entity_poly.pdbx_strand_id
1 'polypeptide(L)'
;MGKIRVAIIGVGNCASSLVQGVYYYRNAGQEDSIPGIMHVNLGGYRISDIEFTMGIDIDKRKVGKDLSQAIYTYPNNTRKFAKVPKLGVKVVRGMTHDGLGRYLKEIITKAPGPTADIPRLLSE
;
A
#
# COMPACT_ATOMS: atom_id res chain seq x y z
N MET A 1 1.09 -10.80 20.60
CA MET A 1 0.26 -9.62 20.30
C MET A 1 -0.36 -9.80 18.92
N GLY A 2 -1.46 -9.11 18.61
CA GLY A 2 -2.12 -9.23 17.30
C GLY A 2 -1.36 -8.53 16.17
N LYS A 3 -1.75 -8.80 14.92
CA LYS A 3 -1.27 -8.06 13.74
C LYS A 3 -1.93 -6.68 13.66
N ILE A 4 -1.20 -5.72 13.10
CA ILE A 4 -1.73 -4.40 12.72
C ILE A 4 -2.24 -4.53 11.29
N ARG A 5 -3.56 -4.68 11.13
CA ARG A 5 -4.21 -4.74 9.82
C ARG A 5 -4.21 -3.34 9.20
N VAL A 6 -3.60 -3.20 8.02
CA VAL A 6 -3.46 -1.93 7.30
C VAL A 6 -4.14 -2.00 5.94
N ALA A 7 -5.04 -1.04 5.69
CA ALA A 7 -5.57 -0.74 4.37
C ALA A 7 -4.89 0.52 3.81
N ILE A 8 -4.57 0.54 2.51
CA ILE A 8 -3.94 1.67 1.84
C ILE A 8 -4.92 2.34 0.88
N ILE A 9 -5.19 3.63 1.07
CA ILE A 9 -5.96 4.46 0.13
C ILE A 9 -4.99 5.31 -0.68
N GLY A 10 -4.97 5.07 -2.00
CA GLY A 10 -3.99 5.66 -2.92
C GLY A 10 -2.69 4.86 -2.94
N VAL A 11 -2.54 3.97 -3.91
CA VAL A 11 -1.37 3.08 -4.04
C VAL A 11 -0.26 3.79 -4.83
N GLY A 12 0.13 4.98 -4.36
CA GLY A 12 1.16 5.85 -4.96
C GLY A 12 2.61 5.49 -4.57
N ASN A 13 3.54 6.41 -4.83
CA ASN A 13 4.95 6.26 -4.42
C ASN A 13 5.13 6.07 -2.91
N CYS A 14 4.37 6.80 -2.08
CA CYS A 14 4.43 6.63 -0.63
C CYS A 14 4.01 5.23 -0.19
N ALA A 15 2.92 4.70 -0.77
CA ALA A 15 2.48 3.32 -0.53
C ALA A 15 3.55 2.32 -0.98
N SER A 16 4.19 2.57 -2.11
CA SER A 16 5.29 1.73 -2.60
C SER A 16 6.49 1.72 -1.65
N SER A 17 6.93 2.87 -1.16
CA SER A 17 8.01 2.95 -0.18
C SER A 17 7.63 2.32 1.17
N LEU A 18 6.37 2.48 1.62
CA LEU A 18 5.88 1.88 2.86
C LEU A 18 5.87 0.34 2.78
N VAL A 19 5.23 -0.23 1.75
CA VAL A 19 5.17 -1.69 1.59
C VAL A 19 6.58 -2.25 1.44
N GLN A 20 7.43 -1.64 0.62
CA GLN A 20 8.82 -2.06 0.50
C GLN A 20 9.58 -1.97 1.83
N GLY A 21 9.41 -0.89 2.59
CA GLY A 21 10.04 -0.67 3.88
C GLY A 21 9.69 -1.75 4.90
N VAL A 22 8.40 -2.12 4.99
CA VAL A 22 7.95 -3.22 5.84
C VAL A 22 8.67 -4.52 5.46
N TYR A 23 8.73 -4.85 4.18
CA TYR A 23 9.40 -6.08 3.72
C TYR A 23 10.92 -6.06 3.85
N TYR A 24 11.54 -4.88 3.75
CA TYR A 24 12.97 -4.70 3.91
C TYR A 24 13.41 -4.87 5.36
N TYR A 25 12.66 -4.28 6.31
CA TYR A 25 13.02 -4.23 7.72
C TYR A 25 12.28 -5.24 8.61
N ARG A 26 11.43 -6.12 8.06
CA ARG A 26 10.65 -7.10 8.86
C ARG A 26 11.47 -8.02 9.76
N ASN A 27 12.74 -8.24 9.42
CA ASN A 27 13.65 -9.11 10.19
C ASN A 27 14.56 -8.34 11.16
N ALA A 28 14.36 -7.03 11.32
CA ALA A 28 15.16 -6.21 12.21
C ALA A 28 15.09 -6.73 13.67
N GLY A 29 16.25 -6.82 14.30
CA GLY A 29 16.43 -7.10 15.72
C GLY A 29 15.91 -5.95 16.57
N GLN A 30 15.58 -6.22 17.84
CA GLN A 30 15.03 -5.21 18.74
C GLN A 30 15.98 -4.02 18.98
N GLU A 31 17.29 -4.30 18.95
CA GLU A 31 18.36 -3.32 19.17
C GLU A 31 18.89 -2.70 17.87
N ASP A 32 18.33 -3.04 16.71
CA ASP A 32 18.78 -2.50 15.43
C ASP A 32 18.44 -1.01 15.33
N SER A 33 19.41 -0.19 14.92
CA SER A 33 19.18 1.21 14.57
C SER A 33 18.92 1.34 13.07
N ILE A 34 17.73 1.79 12.70
CA ILE A 34 17.33 1.97 11.31
C ILE A 34 17.10 3.46 11.03
N PRO A 35 17.81 4.07 10.07
CA PRO A 35 17.58 5.45 9.68
C PRO A 35 16.11 5.70 9.30
N GLY A 36 15.47 6.66 9.97
CA GLY A 36 14.06 7.02 9.74
C GLY A 36 13.04 6.20 10.53
N ILE A 37 13.46 5.23 11.35
CA ILE A 37 12.59 4.49 12.26
C ILE A 37 13.08 4.71 13.69
N MET A 38 12.27 5.38 14.52
CA MET A 38 12.65 5.69 15.91
C MET A 38 12.73 4.44 16.79
N HIS A 39 11.82 3.48 16.59
CA HIS A 39 11.73 2.25 17.38
C HIS A 39 11.39 1.07 16.46
N VAL A 40 12.22 0.03 16.46
CA VAL A 40 11.95 -1.23 15.74
C VAL A 40 10.80 -2.01 16.39
N ASN A 41 10.65 -1.83 17.70
CA ASN A 41 9.55 -2.33 18.50
C ASN A 41 8.88 -1.14 19.22
N LEU A 42 7.65 -0.81 18.82
CA LEU A 42 6.86 0.27 19.43
C LEU A 42 5.71 -0.33 20.23
N GLY A 43 5.81 -0.26 21.56
CA GLY A 43 4.75 -0.76 22.45
C GLY A 43 4.50 -2.27 22.32
N GLY A 44 5.50 -3.04 21.89
CA GLY A 44 5.42 -4.48 21.62
C GLY A 44 5.18 -4.83 20.13
N TYR A 45 4.83 -3.86 19.29
CA TYR A 45 4.60 -4.08 17.86
C TYR A 45 5.90 -3.93 17.06
N ARG A 46 6.26 -4.97 16.32
CA ARG A 46 7.40 -4.97 15.41
C ARG A 46 6.98 -4.53 14.02
N ILE A 47 7.95 -4.15 13.18
CA ILE A 47 7.72 -3.86 11.76
C ILE A 47 7.03 -5.05 11.05
N SER A 48 7.38 -6.28 11.42
CA SER A 48 6.77 -7.51 10.90
C SER A 48 5.34 -7.78 11.37
N ASP A 49 4.81 -6.97 12.28
CA ASP A 49 3.41 -7.05 12.71
C ASP A 49 2.46 -6.22 11.84
N ILE A 50 3.00 -5.39 10.94
CA ILE A 50 2.21 -4.71 9.91
C ILE A 50 1.77 -5.72 8.85
N GLU A 51 0.46 -5.90 8.73
CA GLU A 51 -0.17 -6.77 7.75
C GLU A 51 -1.05 -5.95 6.81
N PHE A 52 -0.65 -5.87 5.53
CA PHE A 52 -1.48 -5.23 4.53
C PHE A 52 -2.66 -6.13 4.19
N THR A 53 -3.87 -5.58 4.21
CA THR A 53 -5.11 -6.36 4.02
C THR A 53 -5.95 -5.88 2.85
N MET A 54 -5.79 -4.60 2.44
CA MET A 54 -6.50 -4.05 1.30
C MET A 54 -5.74 -2.89 0.66
N GLY A 55 -5.79 -2.78 -0.67
CA GLY A 55 -5.43 -1.56 -1.38
C GLY A 55 -6.66 -0.92 -2.04
N ILE A 56 -6.70 0.40 -2.12
CA ILE A 56 -7.78 1.16 -2.76
C ILE A 56 -7.12 2.15 -3.72
N ASP A 57 -7.49 2.09 -5.00
CA ASP A 57 -6.99 3.03 -6.00
C ASP A 57 -8.07 3.33 -7.06
N ILE A 58 -7.79 4.26 -7.95
CA ILE A 58 -8.66 4.67 -9.04
C ILE A 58 -8.03 4.43 -10.41
N ASP A 59 -6.71 4.21 -10.50
CA ASP A 59 -6.02 3.98 -11.77
C ASP A 59 -6.36 2.60 -12.32
N LYS A 60 -6.82 2.54 -13.59
CA LYS A 60 -7.13 1.28 -14.30
C LYS A 60 -5.98 0.29 -14.31
N ARG A 61 -4.73 0.78 -14.20
CA ARG A 61 -3.53 -0.07 -14.20
C ARG A 61 -3.31 -0.72 -12.84
N LYS A 62 -3.87 -0.20 -11.75
CA LYS A 62 -3.65 -0.68 -10.38
C LYS A 62 -4.83 -1.48 -9.86
N VAL A 63 -6.05 -1.02 -10.12
CA VAL A 63 -7.28 -1.70 -9.70
C VAL A 63 -7.33 -3.12 -10.26
N GLY A 64 -7.67 -4.08 -9.40
CA GLY A 64 -7.72 -5.52 -9.70
C GLY A 64 -6.41 -6.27 -9.53
N LYS A 65 -5.27 -5.58 -9.43
CA LYS A 65 -3.96 -6.22 -9.18
C LYS A 65 -3.78 -6.59 -7.71
N ASP A 66 -2.83 -7.49 -7.48
CA ASP A 66 -2.24 -7.69 -6.16
C ASP A 66 -1.47 -6.42 -5.74
N LEU A 67 -1.52 -6.07 -4.45
CA LEU A 67 -0.85 -4.91 -3.90
C LEU A 67 0.66 -4.94 -4.19
N SER A 68 1.31 -6.11 -4.16
CA SER A 68 2.73 -6.27 -4.53
C SER A 68 3.06 -5.84 -5.96
N GLN A 69 2.09 -5.89 -6.88
CA GLN A 69 2.24 -5.46 -8.26
C GLN A 69 1.82 -3.99 -8.45
N ALA A 70 0.75 -3.58 -7.78
CA ALA A 70 0.22 -2.22 -7.87
C ALA A 70 1.22 -1.17 -7.38
N ILE A 71 2.00 -1.46 -6.33
CA ILE A 71 3.03 -0.55 -5.81
C ILE A 71 4.14 -0.21 -6.81
N TYR A 72 4.40 -1.07 -7.80
CA TYR A 72 5.38 -0.84 -8.87
C TYR A 72 4.77 -0.40 -10.19
N THR A 73 3.45 -0.24 -10.24
CA THR A 73 2.74 0.13 -11.45
C THR A 73 2.83 1.64 -11.67
N TYR A 74 3.26 2.04 -12.87
CA TYR A 74 3.28 3.44 -13.32
C TYR A 74 1.94 4.15 -13.02
N PRO A 75 1.94 5.41 -12.53
CA PRO A 75 3.04 6.37 -12.51
C PRO A 75 3.96 6.25 -11.29
N ASN A 76 3.85 5.20 -10.47
CA ASN A 76 4.83 4.98 -9.42
C ASN A 76 6.21 4.77 -10.04
N ASN A 77 7.18 5.50 -9.52
CA ASN A 77 8.56 5.55 -9.99
C ASN A 77 9.56 5.71 -8.84
N THR A 78 9.13 5.54 -7.58
CA THR A 78 10.04 5.50 -6.44
C THR A 78 11.07 4.37 -6.59
N ARG A 79 12.20 4.51 -5.91
CA ARG A 79 13.28 3.52 -5.92
C ARG A 79 12.74 2.15 -5.50
N LYS A 80 13.13 1.11 -6.22
CA LYS A 80 12.92 -0.28 -5.81
C LYS A 80 14.09 -0.71 -4.93
N PHE A 81 13.84 -0.95 -3.64
CA PHE A 81 14.86 -1.33 -2.66
C PHE A 81 14.53 -2.61 -1.90
N ALA A 82 13.32 -3.15 -2.07
CA ALA A 82 12.93 -4.45 -1.52
C ALA A 82 12.12 -5.23 -2.54
N LYS A 83 12.25 -6.57 -2.52
CA LYS A 83 11.36 -7.47 -3.26
C LYS A 83 10.16 -7.80 -2.38
N VAL A 84 8.97 -7.40 -2.83
CA VAL A 84 7.71 -7.73 -2.16
C VAL A 84 7.13 -9.00 -2.79
N PRO A 85 6.90 -10.09 -2.04
CA PRO A 85 6.26 -11.29 -2.56
C PRO A 85 4.78 -11.01 -2.89
N LYS A 86 4.13 -11.92 -3.63
CA LYS A 86 2.68 -11.83 -3.85
C LYS A 86 1.97 -11.85 -2.49
N LEU A 87 1.09 -10.88 -2.25
CA LEU A 87 0.47 -10.67 -0.94
C LEU A 87 -0.88 -11.36 -0.79
N GLY A 88 -1.55 -11.67 -1.90
CA GLY A 88 -2.97 -12.04 -1.90
C GLY A 88 -3.89 -10.85 -1.62
N VAL A 89 -3.36 -9.63 -1.56
CA VAL A 89 -4.09 -8.41 -1.20
C VAL A 89 -4.54 -7.71 -2.46
N LYS A 90 -5.84 -7.64 -2.71
CA LYS A 90 -6.39 -7.02 -3.92
C LYS A 90 -6.46 -5.51 -3.78
N VAL A 91 -6.14 -4.80 -4.86
CA VAL A 91 -6.48 -3.38 -5.00
C VAL A 91 -7.89 -3.23 -5.55
N VAL A 92 -8.80 -2.68 -4.76
CA VAL A 92 -10.19 -2.45 -5.16
C VAL A 92 -10.39 -1.04 -5.73
N ARG A 93 -11.48 -0.87 -6.49
CA ARG A 93 -11.85 0.42 -7.06
C ARG A 93 -12.45 1.31 -5.99
N GLY A 94 -11.71 2.32 -5.53
CA GLY A 94 -12.24 3.35 -4.62
C GLY A 94 -13.16 4.32 -5.34
N MET A 95 -13.79 5.26 -4.62
CA MET A 95 -14.48 6.40 -5.22
C MET A 95 -13.46 7.44 -5.70
N THR A 96 -13.69 8.06 -6.86
CA THR A 96 -12.72 9.07 -7.38
C THR A 96 -12.85 10.42 -6.70
N HIS A 97 -14.08 10.89 -6.48
CA HIS A 97 -14.37 12.26 -6.02
C HIS A 97 -13.49 13.32 -6.72
N ASP A 98 -12.82 14.16 -5.95
CA ASP A 98 -11.88 15.20 -6.33
C ASP A 98 -10.42 14.75 -6.31
N GLY A 99 -10.14 13.48 -5.97
CA GLY A 99 -8.79 12.93 -5.85
C GLY A 99 -7.99 12.81 -7.16
N LEU A 100 -8.54 13.26 -8.28
CA LEU A 100 -7.89 13.27 -9.58
C LEU A 100 -7.82 14.70 -10.13
N GLY A 101 -6.67 15.35 -9.93
CA GLY A 101 -6.40 16.72 -10.38
C GLY A 101 -6.09 16.86 -11.88
N ARG A 102 -6.02 18.10 -12.36
CA ARG A 102 -5.83 18.47 -13.78
C ARG A 102 -4.69 17.68 -14.47
N TYR A 103 -3.48 17.75 -13.93
CA TYR A 103 -2.31 17.13 -14.54
C TYR A 103 -2.33 15.60 -14.48
N LEU A 104 -2.81 15.05 -13.36
CA LEU A 104 -2.84 13.59 -13.19
C LEU A 104 -3.87 12.92 -14.12
N LYS A 105 -4.95 13.63 -14.51
CA LYS A 105 -5.92 13.16 -15.53
C LYS A 105 -5.28 12.87 -16.88
N GLU A 106 -4.19 13.56 -17.21
CA GLU A 106 -3.47 13.39 -18.48
C GLU A 106 -2.57 12.13 -18.45
N ILE A 107 -2.23 11.63 -17.26
CA ILE A 107 -1.28 10.53 -17.06
C ILE A 107 -1.97 9.19 -16.77
N ILE A 108 -3.13 9.23 -16.11
CA ILE A 108 -3.84 8.04 -15.66
C ILE A 108 -5.27 8.00 -16.22
N THR A 109 -5.76 6.80 -16.50
CA THR A 109 -7.18 6.59 -16.80
C THR A 109 -7.85 5.97 -15.58
N LYS A 110 -9.02 6.47 -15.20
CA LYS A 110 -9.84 5.87 -14.14
C LYS A 110 -10.22 4.44 -14.51
N ALA A 111 -10.17 3.52 -13.55
CA ALA A 111 -10.65 2.16 -13.75
C ALA A 111 -12.17 2.19 -14.02
N PRO A 112 -12.65 1.42 -15.01
CA PRO A 112 -14.06 1.32 -15.33
C PRO A 112 -14.80 0.51 -14.25
N GLY A 113 -16.13 0.51 -14.32
CA GLY A 113 -17.00 -0.27 -13.43
C GLY A 113 -17.36 0.43 -12.12
N PRO A 114 -18.16 -0.25 -11.26
CA PRO A 114 -18.63 0.30 -10.01
C PRO A 114 -17.50 0.46 -8.99
N THR A 115 -17.69 1.37 -8.04
CA THR A 115 -16.82 1.53 -6.87
C THR A 115 -17.17 0.48 -5.82
N ALA A 116 -16.16 0.02 -5.08
CA ALA A 116 -16.37 -0.91 -3.98
C ALA A 116 -17.05 -0.20 -2.78
N ASP A 117 -17.80 -0.98 -2.00
CA ASP A 117 -18.37 -0.55 -0.72
C ASP A 117 -17.27 -0.53 0.35
N ILE A 118 -16.60 0.62 0.47
CA ILE A 118 -15.42 0.78 1.34
C ILE A 118 -15.77 0.59 2.83
N PRO A 119 -16.84 1.19 3.38
CA PRO A 119 -17.22 0.96 4.78
C PRO A 119 -17.42 -0.52 5.10
N ARG A 120 -18.13 -1.26 4.23
CA ARG A 120 -18.30 -2.70 4.40
C ARG A 120 -16.97 -3.44 4.38
N LEU A 121 -16.13 -3.20 3.37
CA LEU A 121 -14.83 -3.87 3.24
C LEU A 121 -13.85 -3.57 4.38
N LEU A 122 -13.97 -2.40 5.03
CA LEU A 122 -13.15 -2.06 6.20
C LEU A 122 -13.64 -2.70 7.50
N SER A 123 -14.90 -3.15 7.55
CA SER A 123 -15.50 -3.81 8.72
C SER A 123 -15.33 -5.33 8.75
N GLU A 124 -14.86 -5.94 7.64
CA GLU A 124 -14.53 -7.37 7.49
C GLU A 124 -13.06 -7.64 7.90
#